data_AF-A0A9D0ZCM0-F1
#
_entry.id   AF-A0A9D0ZCM0-F1
#
_cell.length_a   1.000
_cell.length_b   1.000
_cell.length_c   1.000
_cell.angle_alpha   90.00
_cell.angle_beta   90.00
_cell.angle_gamma   90.00
#
_symmetry.space_group_name_H-M   'P 1'
#
loop_
_entity.id
_entity.type
_entity.pdbx_description
1 polymer ?
#
loop_
_entity_poly.entity_id
_entity_poly.type
_entity_poly.pdbx_seq_one_letter_code
_entity_poly.pdbx_strand_id
1 'polypeptide(L)'
;MQGKVEICGVNTAKLPVLKNEETQALLRRARSGDQSAREELISGNLRLVLSVIQKFSGRGENVDDLFQVGCIGLIKAIDNFDPAQNVRFSTYGVPMIAGEIRRYLRDNSSVRVSRSMRDTAYKVLQAREKLTNETGR
;
A
#
# COMPACT_ATOMS: atom_id res chain seq x y z
N MET A 1 -7.01 -1.60 20.15
CA MET A 1 -5.57 -1.34 19.95
C MET A 1 -5.44 0.11 19.51
N GLN A 2 -5.19 1.03 20.43
CA GLN A 2 -4.94 2.44 20.10
C GLN A 2 -3.59 2.49 19.37
N GLY A 3 -3.63 2.67 18.04
CA GLY A 3 -2.44 2.82 17.23
C GLY A 3 -1.65 4.03 17.71
N LYS A 4 -0.31 3.91 17.73
CA LYS A 4 0.58 5.03 18.05
C LYS A 4 0.09 6.29 17.31
N VAL A 5 -0.14 7.37 18.05
CA VAL A 5 -0.55 8.67 17.49
C VAL A 5 0.52 9.21 16.53
N GLU A 6 1.75 8.74 16.68
CA GLU A 6 2.89 9.02 15.82
C GLU A 6 3.38 7.76 15.09
N ILE A 7 3.50 7.85 13.77
CA ILE A 7 4.10 6.84 12.90
C ILE A 7 5.19 7.54 12.10
N CYS A 8 6.42 7.04 12.14
CA CYS A 8 7.60 7.69 11.55
C CYS A 8 7.77 9.18 11.93
N GLY A 9 7.44 9.55 13.17
CA GLY A 9 7.49 10.95 13.63
C GLY A 9 6.39 11.85 13.05
N VAL A 10 5.42 11.29 12.33
CA VAL A 10 4.28 12.01 11.76
C VAL A 10 3.07 11.83 12.66
N ASN A 11 2.48 12.96 13.08
CA ASN A 11 1.23 12.94 13.85
C ASN A 11 0.06 12.58 12.94
N THR A 12 -0.43 11.35 13.09
CA THR A 12 -1.48 10.77 12.25
C THR A 12 -2.83 11.49 12.36
N ALA A 13 -3.10 12.15 13.49
CA ALA A 13 -4.35 12.88 13.73
C ALA A 13 -4.39 14.26 13.03
N LYS A 14 -3.24 14.84 12.73
CA LYS A 14 -3.11 16.16 12.08
C LYS A 14 -2.88 16.10 10.58
N LEU A 15 -3.00 14.90 9.98
CA LEU A 15 -2.76 14.74 8.55
C LEU A 15 -3.86 15.42 7.71
N PRO A 16 -3.49 16.17 6.66
CA PRO A 16 -4.44 16.81 5.77
C PRO A 16 -5.29 15.76 5.02
N VAL A 17 -6.50 16.16 4.63
CA VAL A 17 -7.40 15.38 3.78
C VAL A 17 -7.75 16.24 2.60
N LEU A 18 -7.39 15.79 1.41
CA LEU A 18 -7.76 16.45 0.17
C LEU A 18 -9.17 16.00 -0.26
N LYS A 19 -9.95 16.95 -0.75
CA LYS A 19 -11.17 16.65 -1.50
C LYS A 19 -10.81 16.03 -2.85
N ASN A 20 -11.78 15.38 -3.48
CA ASN A 20 -11.55 14.73 -4.77
C ASN A 20 -11.17 15.73 -5.88
N GLU A 21 -11.81 16.90 -5.90
CA GLU A 21 -11.53 17.97 -6.87
C GLU A 21 -10.10 18.52 -6.71
N GLU A 22 -9.67 18.77 -5.47
CA GLU A 22 -8.31 19.22 -5.14
C GLU A 22 -7.27 18.17 -5.56
N THR A 23 -7.55 16.89 -5.25
CA THR A 23 -6.70 15.76 -5.66
C THR A 23 -6.53 15.72 -7.18
N GLN A 24 -7.61 15.90 -7.94
CA GLN A 24 -7.56 15.90 -9.41
C GLN A 24 -6.78 17.10 -9.96
N ALA A 25 -6.95 18.29 -9.38
CA ALA A 25 -6.20 19.48 -9.77
C ALA A 25 -4.69 19.31 -9.52
N LEU A 26 -4.33 18.79 -8.33
CA LEU A 26 -2.94 18.51 -7.97
C LEU A 26 -2.33 17.43 -8.86
N LEU A 27 -3.06 16.37 -9.20
CA LEU A 27 -2.59 15.33 -10.13
C LEU A 27 -2.24 15.89 -11.51
N ARG A 28 -3.07 16.79 -12.05
CA ARG A 28 -2.79 17.44 -13.35
C ARG A 28 -1.52 18.28 -13.30
N ARG A 29 -1.36 19.09 -12.24
CA ARG A 29 -0.18 19.94 -12.02
C ARG A 29 1.09 19.11 -11.79
N ALA A 30 1.02 18.08 -10.95
CA ALA A 30 2.13 17.18 -10.69
C ALA A 30 2.62 16.52 -11.99
N ARG A 31 1.69 16.12 -12.87
CA ARG A 31 2.03 15.54 -14.18
C ARG A 31 2.66 16.54 -15.15
N SER A 32 2.36 17.83 -15.02
CA SER A 32 3.05 18.89 -15.77
C SER A 32 4.42 19.28 -15.17
N GLY A 33 4.91 18.55 -14.17
CA GLY A 33 6.22 18.77 -13.55
C GLY A 33 6.21 19.70 -12.34
N ASP A 34 5.03 20.06 -11.81
CA ASP A 34 4.92 20.87 -10.59
C ASP A 34 5.27 20.02 -9.36
N GLN A 35 6.51 20.18 -8.90
CA GLN A 35 7.02 19.46 -7.74
C GLN A 35 6.28 19.82 -6.44
N SER A 36 5.84 21.07 -6.27
CA SER A 36 5.07 21.49 -5.10
C SER A 36 3.71 20.80 -5.07
N ALA A 37 3.03 20.71 -6.23
CA ALA A 37 1.77 19.98 -6.33
C ALA A 37 1.94 18.49 -6.03
N ARG A 38 3.07 17.89 -6.44
CA ARG A 38 3.40 16.50 -6.14
C ARG A 38 3.58 16.27 -4.63
N GLU A 39 4.29 17.16 -3.94
CA GLU A 39 4.51 17.08 -2.49
C GLU A 39 3.21 17.26 -1.70
N GLU A 40 2.36 18.22 -2.11
CA GLU A 40 1.04 18.44 -1.53
C GLU A 40 0.14 17.21 -1.74
N LEU A 41 0.19 16.60 -2.93
CA LEU A 41 -0.56 15.39 -3.23
C LEU A 41 -0.12 14.19 -2.39
N ILE A 42 1.19 14.01 -2.18
CA ILE A 42 1.74 12.95 -1.33
C ILE A 42 1.27 13.15 0.12
N SER A 43 1.51 14.34 0.68
CA SER A 43 1.16 14.65 2.08
C SER A 43 -0.35 14.57 2.33
N GLY A 44 -1.16 15.05 1.39
CA GLY A 44 -2.63 15.00 1.42
C GLY A 44 -3.24 13.59 1.32
N ASN A 45 -2.46 12.60 0.89
CA ASN A 45 -2.92 11.21 0.76
C ASN A 45 -2.27 10.24 1.78
N LEU A 46 -1.50 10.72 2.75
CA LEU A 46 -0.89 9.83 3.77
C LEU A 46 -1.93 9.06 4.60
N ARG A 47 -3.13 9.63 4.83
CA ARG A 47 -4.22 8.91 5.50
C ARG A 47 -4.74 7.71 4.70
N LEU A 48 -4.64 7.75 3.38
CA LEU A 48 -4.95 6.61 2.52
C LEU A 48 -3.99 5.46 2.83
N VAL A 49 -2.69 5.74 2.94
CA VAL A 49 -1.68 4.74 3.32
C VAL A 49 -2.01 4.13 4.68
N LEU A 50 -2.32 4.97 5.68
CA LEU A 50 -2.71 4.51 7.01
C LEU A 50 -3.91 3.56 6.99
N SER A 51 -4.92 3.84 6.17
CA SER A 51 -6.09 2.95 6.03
C SER A 51 -5.74 1.60 5.37
N VAL A 52 -4.73 1.57 4.49
CA VAL A 52 -4.30 0.34 3.81
C VAL A 52 -3.46 -0.52 4.75
N ILE A 53 -2.52 0.06 5.49
CA ILE A 53 -1.63 -0.69 6.40
C ILE A 53 -2.42 -1.39 7.52
N GLN A 54 -3.58 -0.86 7.93
CA GLN A 54 -4.43 -1.48 8.94
C GLN A 54 -4.84 -2.92 8.58
N LYS A 55 -4.94 -3.23 7.28
CA LYS A 55 -5.25 -4.59 6.78
C LYS A 55 -4.09 -5.58 6.92
N PHE A 56 -2.89 -5.07 7.22
CA PHE A 56 -1.66 -5.83 7.41
C PHE A 56 -1.19 -5.85 8.86
N SER A 57 -1.87 -5.10 9.75
CA SER A 57 -1.66 -5.15 11.19
C SER A 57 -1.87 -6.58 11.72
N GLY A 58 -0.90 -7.10 12.47
CA GLY A 58 -0.95 -8.46 13.03
C GLY A 58 -0.02 -9.48 12.36
N ARG A 59 0.76 -9.07 11.34
CA ARG A 59 1.78 -9.93 10.71
C ARG A 59 3.15 -9.91 11.40
N GLY A 60 3.26 -9.25 12.55
CA GLY A 60 4.51 -9.18 13.34
C GLY A 60 5.55 -8.15 12.86
N GLU A 61 5.25 -7.40 11.79
CA GLU A 61 6.15 -6.38 11.24
C GLU A 61 5.97 -5.02 11.91
N ASN A 62 7.02 -4.20 11.87
CA ASN A 62 6.98 -2.85 12.39
C ASN A 62 6.04 -1.97 11.54
N VAL A 63 5.08 -1.31 12.19
CA VAL A 63 4.11 -0.42 11.55
C VAL A 63 4.80 0.74 10.83
N ASP A 64 5.92 1.24 11.37
CA ASP A 64 6.71 2.30 10.75
C ASP A 64 7.28 1.86 9.39
N ASP A 65 7.76 0.62 9.28
CA ASP A 65 8.29 0.07 8.03
C ASP A 65 7.17 -0.14 7.01
N LEU A 66 6.02 -0.67 7.45
CA LEU A 66 4.84 -0.83 6.60
C LEU A 66 4.33 0.51 6.07
N PHE A 67 4.38 1.56 6.90
CA PHE A 67 3.99 2.90 6.49
C PHE A 67 4.95 3.45 5.44
N GLN A 68 6.27 3.35 5.64
CA GLN A 68 7.26 3.80 4.65
C GLN A 68 7.12 3.06 3.32
N VAL A 69 6.99 1.73 3.35
CA VAL A 69 6.74 0.92 2.14
C VAL A 69 5.41 1.34 1.48
N GLY A 70 4.38 1.59 2.27
CA GLY A 70 3.11 2.09 1.78
C GLY A 70 3.23 3.46 1.11
N CYS A 71 4.04 4.37 1.63
CA CYS A 71 4.36 5.66 1.02
C CYS A 71 5.08 5.50 -0.33
N ILE A 72 6.00 4.53 -0.46
CA ILE A 72 6.61 4.19 -1.76
C ILE A 72 5.53 3.75 -2.76
N GLY A 73 4.56 2.94 -2.32
CA GLY A 73 3.42 2.53 -3.13
C GLY A 73 2.53 3.70 -3.55
N LEU A 74 2.30 4.65 -2.65
CA LEU A 74 1.55 5.89 -2.93
C LEU A 74 2.28 6.74 -3.98
N ILE A 75 3.59 6.94 -3.83
CA ILE A 75 4.40 7.71 -4.77
C ILE A 75 4.31 7.11 -6.17
N LYS A 76 4.49 5.79 -6.30
CA LYS A 76 4.34 5.09 -7.58
C LYS A 76 2.93 5.22 -8.15
N ALA A 77 1.91 5.20 -7.29
CA ALA A 77 0.53 5.40 -7.73
C ALA A 77 0.32 6.81 -8.28
N ILE A 78 0.87 7.84 -7.63
CA ILE A 78 0.82 9.23 -8.11
C ILE A 78 1.53 9.38 -9.46
N ASP A 79 2.75 8.84 -9.57
CA ASP A 79 3.59 8.99 -10.76
C ASP A 79 2.99 8.30 -12.00
N ASN A 80 2.15 7.27 -11.82
CA ASN A 80 1.59 6.47 -12.91
C ASN A 80 0.07 6.62 -13.09
N PHE A 81 -0.62 7.38 -12.24
CA PHE A 81 -2.05 7.58 -12.37
C PHE A 81 -2.36 8.47 -13.58
N ASP A 82 -3.38 8.10 -14.34
CA ASP A 82 -3.87 8.88 -15.47
C ASP A 82 -5.14 9.66 -15.08
N PRO A 83 -5.08 11.00 -14.92
CA PRO A 83 -6.24 11.82 -14.57
C PRO A 83 -7.30 11.91 -15.67
N ALA A 84 -7.00 11.44 -16.89
CA ALA A 84 -7.99 11.34 -17.96
C ALA A 84 -9.00 10.20 -17.71
N GLN A 85 -8.66 9.22 -16.86
CA GLN A 85 -9.59 8.19 -16.47
C GLN A 85 -10.64 8.75 -15.50
N ASN A 86 -11.92 8.49 -15.78
CA ASN A 86 -13.04 8.98 -14.96
C ASN A 86 -13.24 8.13 -13.67
N VAL A 87 -12.15 7.93 -12.92
CA VAL A 87 -12.13 7.18 -11.66
C VAL A 87 -11.45 7.98 -10.56
N ARG A 88 -11.79 7.68 -9.31
CA ARG A 88 -11.11 8.30 -8.16
C ARG A 88 -9.68 7.78 -8.06
N PHE A 89 -8.75 8.65 -7.69
CA PHE A 89 -7.36 8.26 -7.44
C PHE A 89 -7.24 7.06 -6.49
N SER A 90 -8.02 7.02 -5.42
CA SER A 90 -8.01 5.92 -4.44
C SER A 90 -8.31 4.55 -5.04
N THR A 91 -9.10 4.48 -6.12
CA THR A 91 -9.39 3.23 -6.84
C THR A 91 -8.11 2.61 -7.41
N TYR A 92 -7.18 3.45 -7.89
CA TYR A 92 -5.87 3.02 -8.38
C TYR A 92 -4.82 2.94 -7.26
N GLY A 93 -4.82 3.91 -6.34
CA GLY A 93 -3.84 4.01 -5.26
C GLY A 93 -3.89 2.87 -4.26
N VAL A 94 -5.09 2.43 -3.85
CA VAL A 94 -5.25 1.34 -2.86
C VAL A 94 -4.59 0.03 -3.31
N PRO A 95 -4.88 -0.53 -4.50
CA PRO A 95 -4.22 -1.76 -4.94
C PRO A 95 -2.71 -1.61 -5.13
N MET A 96 -2.24 -0.43 -5.56
CA MET A 96 -0.80 -0.13 -5.70
C MET A 96 -0.08 -0.15 -4.34
N ILE A 97 -0.61 0.58 -3.35
CA ILE A 97 -0.08 0.62 -1.97
C ILE A 97 -0.09 -0.78 -1.36
N ALA A 98 -1.20 -1.50 -1.46
CA ALA A 98 -1.33 -2.84 -0.91
C ALA A 98 -0.40 -3.85 -1.61
N GLY A 99 -0.18 -3.70 -2.91
CA GLY A 99 0.75 -4.52 -3.69
C GLY A 99 2.20 -4.33 -3.26
N GLU A 100 2.61 -3.08 -3.02
CA GLU A 100 3.94 -2.74 -2.53
C GLU A 100 4.19 -3.33 -1.13
N ILE A 101 3.21 -3.19 -0.21
CA ILE A 101 3.28 -3.80 1.13
C ILE A 101 3.35 -5.33 1.04
N ARG A 102 2.51 -5.98 0.23
CA ARG A 102 2.58 -7.45 0.03
C ARG A 102 3.93 -7.90 -0.51
N ARG A 103 4.52 -7.12 -1.42
CA ARG A 103 5.85 -7.39 -1.98
C ARG A 103 6.92 -7.33 -0.89
N TYR A 104 6.91 -6.29 -0.06
CA TYR A 104 7.81 -6.16 1.09
C TYR A 104 7.68 -7.34 2.05
N LEU A 105 6.46 -7.63 2.51
CA LEU A 105 6.19 -8.73 3.45
C LEU A 105 6.63 -10.10 2.95
N ARG A 106 6.55 -10.31 1.64
CA ARG A 106 6.99 -11.56 1.02
C ARG A 106 8.52 -11.63 0.95
N ASP A 107 9.17 -10.53 0.62
CA ASP A 107 10.60 -10.52 0.35
C ASP A 107 11.43 -10.36 1.65
N ASN A 108 10.84 -9.81 2.71
CA ASN A 108 11.46 -9.57 4.02
C ASN A 108 11.13 -10.69 5.04
N SER A 109 11.72 -11.87 4.86
CA SER A 109 11.65 -12.97 5.84
C SER A 109 13.02 -13.28 6.41
N SER A 110 13.09 -13.79 7.64
CA SER A 110 14.33 -14.14 8.34
C SER A 110 15.30 -14.99 7.51
N VAL A 111 14.75 -15.87 6.68
CA VAL A 111 15.47 -16.57 5.61
C VAL A 111 14.92 -16.10 4.28
N ARG A 112 15.79 -15.62 3.40
CA ARG A 112 15.39 -15.21 2.04
C ARG A 112 15.12 -16.44 1.18
N VAL A 113 13.87 -16.60 0.77
CA VAL A 113 13.44 -17.68 -0.14
C VAL A 113 13.17 -17.10 -1.52
N SER A 114 13.54 -17.82 -2.58
CA SER A 114 13.27 -17.37 -3.95
C SER A 114 11.76 -17.30 -4.23
N ARG A 115 11.36 -16.38 -5.12
CA ARG A 115 9.94 -16.20 -5.46
C ARG A 115 9.35 -17.47 -6.07
N SER A 116 10.07 -18.12 -6.99
CA SER A 116 9.64 -19.36 -7.62
C SER A 116 9.40 -20.49 -6.62
N MET A 117 10.28 -20.66 -5.62
CA MET A 117 10.08 -21.68 -4.59
C MET A 117 8.86 -21.39 -3.72
N ARG A 118 8.63 -20.13 -3.36
CA ARG A 118 7.48 -19.74 -2.55
C ARG A 118 6.16 -19.92 -3.31
N ASP A 119 6.14 -19.60 -4.61
CA ASP A 119 4.98 -19.83 -5.47
C ASP A 119 4.67 -21.34 -5.61
N THR A 120 5.69 -22.17 -5.78
CA THR A 120 5.53 -23.64 -5.78
C THR A 120 4.98 -24.13 -4.44
N ALA A 121 5.52 -23.67 -3.31
CA ALA A 121 5.04 -24.04 -1.99
C ALA A 121 3.56 -23.65 -1.79
N TYR A 122 3.14 -22.48 -2.28
CA TYR A 122 1.74 -22.04 -2.18
C TYR A 122 0.80 -22.94 -2.97
N LYS A 123 1.19 -23.35 -4.20
CA LYS A 123 0.44 -24.32 -5.00
C LYS A 123 0.32 -25.67 -4.30
N VAL A 124 1.41 -26.16 -3.68
CA VAL A 124 1.40 -27.40 -2.90
C VAL A 124 0.44 -27.32 -1.71
N LEU A 125 0.45 -26.19 -0.98
CA LEU A 125 -0.45 -25.99 0.17
C LEU A 125 -1.93 -25.96 -0.26
N GLN A 126 -2.26 -25.27 -1.35
CA GLN A 126 -3.63 -25.26 -1.89
C GLN A 126 -4.06 -26.65 -2.37
N ALA A 127 -3.18 -27.37 -3.08
CA ALA A 127 -3.46 -28.72 -3.53
C ALA A 127 -3.69 -29.68 -2.35
N ARG A 128 -2.87 -29.55 -1.30
CA ARG A 128 -3.05 -30.31 -0.05
C ARG A 128 -4.38 -29.98 0.62
N GLU A 129 -4.71 -28.71 0.79
CA GLU A 129 -5.98 -28.29 1.40
C GLU A 129 -7.18 -28.81 0.62
N LYS A 130 -7.14 -28.71 -0.71
CA LYS A 130 -8.16 -29.27 -1.60
C LYS A 130 -8.28 -30.79 -1.42
N LEU A 131 -7.16 -31.51 -1.42
CA LEU A 131 -7.15 -32.96 -1.21
C LEU A 131 -7.74 -33.31 0.15
N THR A 132 -7.28 -32.69 1.24
CA THR A 132 -7.80 -32.94 2.60
C THR A 132 -9.30 -32.68 2.69
N ASN A 133 -9.83 -31.65 2.01
CA ASN A 133 -11.26 -31.39 1.96
C ASN A 133 -12.04 -32.47 1.18
N GLU A 134 -11.44 -33.09 0.17
CA GLU A 134 -12.06 -34.17 -0.63
C GLU A 134 -11.96 -35.54 0.07
N THR A 135 -10.81 -35.86 0.67
CA THR A 135 -10.51 -37.17 1.26
C THR A 135 -10.77 -37.25 2.75
N GLY A 136 -11.02 -36.13 3.43
CA GLY A 136 -11.17 -36.03 4.89
C GLY A 136 -9.89 -36.32 5.68
N ARG A 137 -8.75 -36.43 4.98
CA ARG A 137 -7.41 -36.72 5.50
C ARG A 137 -6.36 -36.22 4.53
#